data_AF-A0A5P8FPB6-F1
#
_entry.id   AF-A0A5P8FPB6-F1
#
_cell.length_a   1.000
_cell.length_b   1.000
_cell.length_c   1.000
_cell.angle_alpha   90.00
_cell.angle_beta   90.00
_cell.angle_gamma   90.00
#
_symmetry.space_group_name_H-M   'P 1'
#
loop_
_entity.id
_entity.type
_entity.pdbx_description
1 polymer ?
#
loop_
_entity_poly.entity_id
_entity_poly.type
_entity_poly.pdbx_seq_one_letter_code
_entity_poly.pdbx_strand_id
1 'polypeptide(L)'
;MHRQRHLARSAAVLAGAALLAAASAVPSSAAPDPRGAGRDITPTTDHRYATSWVVLGGGFQNEFGPPIRGNRHQVKLTTDNGVVSGSMRSYYCPAGASVSPTWASSRCVHRQTMTFENFERQKVGRVSSTGLSAKQEGLIVGRRGTDRWPIEPDFTLYASGPVTDDGDGTFYSFWREATVSGSLSGRPILTGAKQEGYIGGYGPA
;
A
#
# COMPACT_ATOMS: atom_id res chain seq x y z
N MET A 1 -37.68 -55.04 -23.82
CA MET A 1 -39.00 -54.66 -24.35
C MET A 1 -39.29 -53.26 -23.84
N HIS A 2 -39.19 -52.23 -24.70
CA HIS A 2 -40.31 -51.42 -25.23
C HIS A 2 -40.98 -50.55 -24.14
N ARG A 3 -41.27 -49.25 -24.29
CA ARG A 3 -41.16 -48.19 -25.33
C ARG A 3 -41.86 -46.96 -24.68
N GLN A 4 -41.40 -45.71 -24.83
CA GLN A 4 -42.09 -44.55 -25.47
C GLN A 4 -41.71 -43.31 -24.63
N ARG A 5 -40.98 -42.28 -25.09
CA ARG A 5 -41.22 -41.27 -26.15
C ARG A 5 -42.57 -40.56 -26.05
N HIS A 6 -42.54 -39.31 -25.59
CA HIS A 6 -43.43 -38.27 -26.11
C HIS A 6 -42.63 -36.98 -26.38
N LEU A 7 -42.42 -36.75 -27.68
CA LEU A 7 -42.21 -35.45 -28.31
C LEU A 7 -43.58 -34.86 -28.64
N ALA A 8 -43.79 -33.57 -28.37
CA ALA A 8 -44.65 -32.63 -29.13
C ALA A 8 -44.64 -31.29 -28.40
N ARG A 9 -44.73 -30.10 -28.99
CA ARG A 9 -44.76 -29.61 -30.38
C ARG A 9 -44.63 -28.08 -30.28
N SER A 10 -44.10 -27.51 -31.34
CA SER A 10 -43.87 -26.09 -31.61
C SER A 10 -45.10 -25.20 -31.49
N ALA A 11 -44.88 -23.92 -31.18
CA ALA A 11 -45.58 -22.81 -31.82
C ALA A 11 -44.68 -21.56 -31.78
N ALA A 12 -44.20 -21.15 -32.95
CA ALA A 12 -43.62 -19.84 -33.20
C ALA A 12 -44.76 -18.85 -33.48
N VAL A 13 -44.65 -17.64 -32.94
CA VAL A 13 -45.35 -16.45 -33.45
C VAL A 13 -44.33 -15.34 -33.55
N LEU A 14 -44.13 -14.88 -34.78
CA LEU A 14 -43.43 -13.67 -35.18
C LEU A 14 -44.41 -12.49 -35.16
N ALA A 15 -43.98 -11.39 -34.56
CA ALA A 15 -44.33 -9.98 -34.86
C ALA A 15 -43.82 -9.18 -33.64
N GLY A 16 -43.05 -8.11 -33.72
CA GLY A 16 -42.93 -7.07 -34.74
C GLY A 16 -42.62 -5.77 -33.97
N ALA A 17 -42.25 -4.73 -34.70
CA ALA A 17 -42.00 -3.35 -34.25
C ALA A 17 -40.62 -3.07 -33.62
N ALA A 18 -39.79 -2.45 -34.46
CA ALA A 18 -38.70 -1.59 -34.07
C ALA A 18 -39.21 -0.40 -33.25
N LEU A 19 -38.44 -0.01 -32.22
CA LEU A 19 -38.45 1.34 -31.68
C LEU A 19 -37.01 1.76 -31.41
N LEU A 20 -36.60 2.81 -32.13
CA LEU A 20 -35.40 3.58 -31.86
C LEU A 20 -35.46 4.11 -30.43
N ALA A 21 -34.57 3.63 -29.56
CA ALA A 21 -34.24 4.34 -28.33
C ALA A 21 -33.04 5.24 -28.64
N ALA A 22 -33.32 6.54 -28.73
CA ALA A 22 -32.32 7.59 -28.77
C ALA A 22 -31.40 7.44 -27.55
N ALA A 23 -30.11 7.19 -27.80
CA ALA A 23 -29.08 7.31 -26.77
C ALA A 23 -28.93 8.81 -26.45
N SER A 24 -29.67 9.27 -25.45
CA SER A 24 -29.36 10.52 -24.77
C SER A 24 -27.97 10.36 -24.15
N ALA A 25 -26.99 10.98 -24.81
CA ALA A 25 -25.66 11.19 -24.27
C ALA A 25 -25.81 11.91 -22.94
N VAL A 26 -25.63 11.17 -21.85
CA VAL A 26 -25.39 11.75 -20.53
C VAL A 26 -24.10 12.57 -20.68
N PRO A 27 -24.09 13.88 -20.40
CA PRO A 27 -22.84 14.59 -20.28
C PRO A 27 -22.08 13.90 -19.15
N SER A 28 -21.03 13.18 -19.54
CA SER A 28 -20.04 12.64 -18.62
C SER A 28 -19.49 13.85 -17.88
N SER A 29 -20.05 14.10 -16.70
CA SER A 29 -19.48 14.99 -15.72
C SER A 29 -18.19 14.29 -15.37
N ALA A 30 -17.11 14.73 -16.01
CA ALA A 30 -15.77 14.26 -15.70
C ALA A 30 -15.61 14.43 -14.20
N ALA A 31 -15.65 13.31 -13.48
CA ALA A 31 -15.25 13.28 -12.09
C ALA A 31 -13.85 13.90 -12.02
N PRO A 32 -13.59 14.82 -11.08
CA PRO A 32 -12.27 15.42 -10.96
C PRO A 32 -11.25 14.30 -10.84
N ASP A 33 -10.29 14.29 -11.76
CA ASP A 33 -9.20 13.33 -11.79
C ASP A 33 -8.41 13.45 -10.48
N PRO A 34 -8.35 12.41 -9.63
CA PRO A 34 -7.53 12.45 -8.41
C PRO A 34 -6.02 12.47 -8.74
N ARG A 35 -5.63 12.36 -10.02
CA ARG A 35 -4.23 12.39 -10.48
C ARG A 35 -3.67 13.79 -10.72
N GLY A 36 -4.31 14.82 -10.17
CA GLY A 36 -3.68 16.13 -9.94
C GLY A 36 -2.54 16.12 -8.90
N ALA A 37 -1.95 14.96 -8.58
CA ALA A 37 -0.75 14.82 -7.76
C ALA A 37 0.53 15.11 -8.58
N GLY A 38 0.52 16.22 -9.31
CA GLY A 38 1.70 16.81 -9.95
C GLY A 38 2.12 18.10 -9.26
N ARG A 39 1.73 18.31 -7.99
CA ARG A 39 2.04 19.53 -7.25
C ARG A 39 3.41 19.42 -6.58
N ASP A 40 4.30 20.29 -7.05
CA ASP A 40 5.53 20.78 -6.44
C ASP A 40 6.01 20.03 -5.21
N ILE A 41 7.06 19.24 -5.42
CA ILE A 41 7.85 18.60 -4.37
C ILE A 41 9.02 19.53 -4.04
N THR A 42 8.74 20.78 -3.67
CA THR A 42 9.77 21.67 -3.13
C THR A 42 10.11 21.21 -1.72
N PRO A 43 11.37 20.86 -1.41
CA PRO A 43 11.76 20.52 -0.04
C PRO A 43 11.49 21.71 0.89
N THR A 44 10.63 21.53 1.88
CA THR A 44 10.44 22.53 2.94
C THR A 44 11.55 22.38 3.98
N THR A 45 11.91 23.47 4.66
CA THR A 45 12.77 23.41 5.86
C THR A 45 12.05 22.80 7.07
N ASP A 46 10.73 22.66 6.98
CA ASP A 46 9.86 22.09 8.02
C ASP A 46 10.10 20.59 8.16
N HIS A 47 10.08 20.11 9.40
CA HIS A 47 10.24 18.68 9.71
C HIS A 47 9.01 17.93 9.21
N ARG A 48 9.17 17.02 8.25
CA ARG A 48 8.07 16.22 7.71
C ARG A 48 8.46 14.76 7.65
N TYR A 49 7.52 13.91 8.05
CA TYR A 49 7.74 12.48 8.10
C TYR A 49 6.53 11.67 7.62
N ALA A 50 6.79 10.43 7.22
CA ALA A 50 5.78 9.45 6.87
C ALA A 50 6.17 8.09 7.43
N THR A 51 5.24 7.43 8.12
CA THR A 51 5.42 6.07 8.62
C THR A 51 4.38 5.15 7.99
N SER A 52 4.82 4.04 7.42
CA SER A 52 3.97 2.98 6.88
C SER A 52 4.13 1.70 7.69
N TRP A 53 3.02 0.97 7.84
CA TRP A 53 2.97 -0.38 8.39
C TRP A 53 2.23 -1.28 7.39
N VAL A 54 3.00 -2.08 6.66
CA VAL A 54 2.47 -2.90 5.56
C VAL A 54 2.79 -4.37 5.75
N VAL A 55 1.97 -5.22 5.13
CA VAL A 55 2.22 -6.66 5.07
C VAL A 55 2.54 -7.04 3.63
N LEU A 56 3.58 -7.85 3.43
CA LEU A 56 3.94 -8.40 2.13
C LEU A 56 3.76 -9.91 2.12
N GLY A 57 3.40 -10.45 0.95
CA GLY A 57 3.35 -11.88 0.70
C GLY A 57 4.55 -12.38 -0.10
N GLY A 58 4.82 -13.69 0.02
CA GLY A 58 5.88 -14.34 -0.75
C GLY A 58 7.24 -14.19 -0.09
N GLY A 59 8.30 -14.65 -0.76
CA GLY A 59 9.68 -14.53 -0.29
C GLY A 59 10.50 -13.59 -1.17
N PHE A 60 11.49 -12.95 -0.56
CA PHE A 60 12.56 -12.25 -1.25
C PHE A 60 13.66 -13.26 -1.62
N GLN A 61 14.02 -13.34 -2.90
CA GLN A 61 14.99 -14.33 -3.40
C GLN A 61 16.39 -14.13 -2.79
N ASN A 62 16.80 -12.87 -2.65
CA ASN A 62 18.18 -12.54 -2.32
C ASN A 62 18.44 -12.50 -0.80
N GLU A 63 17.37 -12.41 0.00
CA GLU A 63 17.47 -12.23 1.45
C GLU A 63 17.27 -13.54 2.23
N PHE A 64 16.54 -14.52 1.66
CA PHE A 64 16.04 -15.70 2.40
C PHE A 64 16.32 -17.06 1.75
N GLY A 65 17.13 -17.09 0.70
CA GLY A 65 17.27 -18.27 -0.16
C GLY A 65 16.05 -18.43 -1.07
N PRO A 66 15.77 -19.67 -1.55
CA PRO A 66 14.65 -19.93 -2.44
C PRO A 66 13.33 -19.39 -1.85
N PRO A 67 12.45 -18.76 -2.66
CA PRO A 67 11.17 -18.27 -2.19
C PRO A 67 10.36 -19.38 -1.50
N ILE A 68 10.06 -19.19 -0.22
CA ILE A 68 9.26 -20.15 0.56
C ILE A 68 7.79 -19.74 0.48
N ARG A 69 6.94 -20.65 -0.02
CA ARG A 69 5.49 -20.47 -0.01
C ARG A 69 5.00 -20.33 1.43
N GLY A 70 4.17 -19.32 1.69
CA GLY A 70 3.65 -19.03 3.04
C GLY A 70 4.47 -18.00 3.81
N ASN A 71 5.59 -17.50 3.28
CA ASN A 71 6.27 -16.36 3.89
C ASN A 71 5.41 -15.10 3.87
N ARG A 72 5.44 -14.38 4.99
CA ARG A 72 4.79 -13.09 5.22
C ARG A 72 5.78 -12.13 5.89
N HIS A 73 5.68 -10.85 5.55
CA HIS A 73 6.58 -9.84 6.07
C HIS A 73 5.77 -8.71 6.68
N GLN A 74 6.05 -8.36 7.94
CA GLN A 74 5.60 -7.12 8.56
C GLN A 74 6.67 -6.07 8.30
N VAL A 75 6.31 -4.97 7.68
CA VAL A 75 7.24 -3.89 7.33
C VAL A 75 6.78 -2.62 8.02
N LYS A 76 7.64 -2.04 8.84
CA LYS A 76 7.51 -0.66 9.31
C LYS A 76 8.59 0.17 8.61
N LEU A 77 8.19 1.14 7.79
CA LEU A 77 9.12 2.04 7.10
C LEU A 77 8.79 3.48 7.45
N THR A 78 9.74 4.19 8.06
CA THR A 78 9.62 5.60 8.38
C THR A 78 10.63 6.39 7.56
N THR A 79 10.14 7.41 6.87
CA THR A 79 10.96 8.44 6.24
C THR A 79 10.75 9.73 6.99
N ASP A 80 11.83 10.33 7.48
CA ASP A 80 11.84 11.62 8.16
C ASP A 80 12.88 12.51 7.50
N ASN A 81 12.46 13.59 6.82
CA ASN A 81 13.35 14.49 6.08
C ASN A 81 14.32 13.76 5.12
N GLY A 82 13.86 12.64 4.55
CA GLY A 82 14.61 11.77 3.65
C GLY A 82 15.46 10.69 4.35
N VAL A 83 15.58 10.72 5.68
CA VAL A 83 16.27 9.70 6.48
C VAL A 83 15.33 8.53 6.70
N VAL A 84 15.80 7.32 6.46
CA VAL A 84 15.02 6.10 6.63
C VAL A 84 15.34 5.40 7.93
N SER A 85 14.29 4.92 8.59
CA SER A 85 14.36 4.00 9.71
C SER A 85 13.22 3.00 9.68
N GLY A 86 13.29 2.00 10.56
CA GLY A 86 12.28 0.98 10.71
C GLY A 86 12.84 -0.42 10.53
N SER A 87 11.95 -1.37 10.22
CA SER A 87 12.33 -2.78 10.17
C SER A 87 11.37 -3.60 9.34
N MET A 88 11.86 -4.73 8.83
CA MET A 88 11.05 -5.82 8.33
C MET A 88 11.22 -7.06 9.21
N ARG A 89 10.09 -7.63 9.65
CA ARG A 89 10.03 -8.91 10.36
C ARG A 89 9.42 -9.95 9.44
N SER A 90 10.15 -11.04 9.19
CA SER A 90 9.71 -12.10 8.28
C SER A 90 9.23 -13.31 9.09
N TYR A 91 8.13 -13.91 8.65
CA TYR A 91 7.53 -15.10 9.25
C TYR A 91 7.24 -16.13 8.18
N TYR A 92 7.38 -17.41 8.54
CA TYR A 92 6.73 -18.49 7.82
C TYR A 92 5.35 -18.73 8.42
N CYS A 93 4.30 -18.68 7.61
CA CYS A 93 2.93 -18.95 8.04
C CYS A 93 2.37 -20.17 7.28
N PRO A 94 1.94 -21.24 8.00
CA PRO A 94 1.27 -22.36 7.36
C PRO A 94 -0.10 -21.94 6.81
N ALA A 95 -0.76 -22.84 6.05
CA ALA A 95 -2.08 -22.57 5.49
C ALA A 95 -3.09 -22.16 6.59
N GLY A 96 -3.83 -21.09 6.31
CA GLY A 96 -4.79 -20.47 7.23
C GLY A 96 -4.19 -19.58 8.32
N ALA A 97 -2.87 -19.48 8.43
CA ALA A 97 -2.21 -18.52 9.31
C ALA A 97 -1.85 -17.23 8.56
N SER A 98 -1.90 -16.09 9.27
CA SER A 98 -1.64 -14.77 8.70
C SER A 98 -0.89 -13.87 9.69
N VAL A 99 -0.42 -12.74 9.16
CA VAL A 99 0.09 -11.63 9.94
C VAL A 99 -0.68 -10.37 9.53
N SER A 100 -0.88 -9.47 10.49
CA SER A 100 -1.24 -8.07 10.26
C SER A 100 0.01 -7.21 10.48
N PRO A 101 -0.05 -5.88 10.28
CA PRO A 101 1.14 -5.05 10.50
C PRO A 101 1.65 -5.05 11.96
N THR A 102 0.79 -5.36 12.94
CA THR A 102 1.13 -5.33 14.38
C THR A 102 1.00 -6.67 15.10
N TRP A 103 0.40 -7.68 14.45
CA TRP A 103 0.17 -8.99 15.05
C TRP A 103 0.56 -10.13 14.10
N ALA A 104 0.98 -11.26 14.65
CA ALA A 104 1.21 -12.48 13.90
C ALA A 104 0.46 -13.64 14.56
N SER A 105 -0.13 -14.53 13.76
CA SER A 105 -0.72 -15.76 14.26
C SER A 105 0.30 -16.56 15.06
N SER A 106 -0.13 -17.16 16.17
CA SER A 106 0.68 -18.08 16.97
C SER A 106 1.18 -19.31 16.19
N ARG A 107 0.56 -19.60 15.04
CA ARG A 107 0.98 -20.66 14.11
C ARG A 107 2.09 -20.21 13.16
N CYS A 108 2.37 -18.92 13.05
CA CYS A 108 3.48 -18.40 12.25
C CYS A 108 4.79 -18.49 13.04
N VAL A 109 5.85 -18.92 12.37
CA VAL A 109 7.19 -19.03 12.96
C VAL A 109 8.00 -17.82 12.52
N HIS A 110 8.52 -17.04 13.47
CA HIS A 110 9.46 -15.95 13.16
C HIS A 110 10.71 -16.53 12.53
N ARG A 111 11.16 -15.91 11.44
CA ARG A 111 12.38 -16.32 10.75
C ARG A 111 13.51 -15.35 11.01
N GLN A 112 13.21 -14.06 10.96
CA GLN A 112 14.24 -13.03 11.07
C GLN A 112 13.67 -11.61 11.14
N THR A 113 14.54 -10.69 11.51
CA THR A 113 14.31 -9.25 11.52
C THR A 113 15.47 -8.57 10.81
N MET A 114 15.17 -7.57 9.99
CA MET A 114 16.15 -6.64 9.42
C MET A 114 15.74 -5.21 9.78
N THR A 115 16.72 -4.33 9.93
CA THR A 115 16.50 -2.88 10.08
C THR A 115 16.72 -2.19 8.75
N PHE A 116 16.07 -1.06 8.54
CA PHE A 116 16.29 -0.24 7.34
C PHE A 116 17.25 0.91 7.63
N GLU A 117 18.07 1.23 6.63
CA GLU A 117 18.93 2.41 6.59
C GLU A 117 18.99 2.94 5.15
N ASN A 118 19.38 4.21 4.98
CA ASN A 118 19.60 4.80 3.67
C ASN A 118 20.72 4.08 2.91
N PHE A 119 20.51 3.80 1.61
CA PHE A 119 21.58 3.34 0.74
C PHE A 119 22.56 4.49 0.48
N GLU A 120 23.84 4.28 0.78
CA GLU A 120 24.91 5.28 0.55
C GLU A 120 24.59 6.70 1.08
N ARG A 121 23.82 6.80 2.17
CA ARG A 121 23.34 8.07 2.74
C ARG A 121 22.45 8.91 1.80
N GLN A 122 21.97 8.32 0.70
CA GLN A 122 21.02 8.96 -0.19
C GLN A 122 19.70 9.18 0.54
N LYS A 123 19.19 10.41 0.51
CA LYS A 123 17.86 10.72 1.05
C LYS A 123 16.80 10.08 0.17
N VAL A 124 15.85 9.39 0.79
CA VAL A 124 14.79 8.67 0.08
C VAL A 124 13.44 8.97 0.72
N GLY A 125 12.39 8.86 -0.07
CA GLY A 125 11.04 9.24 0.32
C GLY A 125 10.83 10.75 0.50
N ARG A 126 9.61 11.20 0.23
CA ARG A 126 9.23 12.61 0.19
C ARG A 126 7.81 12.77 0.72
N VAL A 127 7.57 13.83 1.48
CA VAL A 127 6.24 14.20 1.98
C VAL A 127 5.79 15.44 1.23
N SER A 128 4.54 15.44 0.74
CA SER A 128 3.94 16.60 0.09
C SER A 128 3.87 17.82 1.02
N SER A 129 3.92 19.02 0.44
CA SER A 129 3.77 20.28 1.17
C SER A 129 2.42 20.42 1.89
N THR A 130 1.39 19.72 1.44
CA THR A 130 0.06 19.69 2.08
C THR A 130 -0.11 18.59 3.12
N GLY A 131 0.85 17.67 3.24
CA GLY A 131 0.74 16.50 4.09
C GLY A 131 -0.34 15.49 3.64
N LEU A 132 -0.90 15.66 2.43
CA LEU A 132 -1.96 14.78 1.92
C LEU A 132 -1.42 13.50 1.26
N SER A 133 -0.16 13.51 0.88
CA SER A 133 0.52 12.33 0.36
C SER A 133 1.99 12.29 0.77
N ALA A 134 2.54 11.08 0.78
CA ALA A 134 3.97 10.85 0.90
C ALA A 134 4.40 9.69 -0.01
N LYS A 135 5.44 9.90 -0.81
CA LYS A 135 6.02 8.86 -1.66
C LYS A 135 7.20 8.24 -0.92
N GLN A 136 7.23 6.92 -0.77
CA GLN A 136 8.40 6.17 -0.32
C GLN A 136 9.00 5.51 -1.56
N GLU A 137 10.07 6.14 -2.08
CA GLU A 137 10.80 5.73 -3.28
C GLU A 137 12.30 5.96 -3.14
N GLY A 138 13.09 5.19 -3.90
CA GLY A 138 14.55 5.20 -3.88
C GLY A 138 15.13 3.98 -3.17
N LEU A 139 16.42 3.73 -3.35
CA LEU A 139 17.06 2.53 -2.82
C LEU A 139 17.33 2.66 -1.31
N ILE A 140 16.92 1.64 -0.55
CA ILE A 140 17.28 1.48 0.88
C ILE A 140 18.05 0.20 1.09
N VAL A 141 18.63 0.06 2.28
CA VAL A 141 19.32 -1.16 2.70
C VAL A 141 18.56 -1.81 3.83
N GLY A 142 18.18 -3.07 3.65
CA GLY A 142 17.85 -3.98 4.74
C GLY A 142 19.13 -4.54 5.35
N ARG A 143 19.29 -4.46 6.67
CA ARG A 143 20.49 -4.91 7.39
C ARG A 143 20.16 -5.94 8.46
N ARG A 144 20.97 -7.00 8.53
CA ARG A 144 20.96 -8.01 9.60
C ARG A 144 22.40 -8.39 9.95
N GLY A 145 22.89 -7.92 11.10
CA GLY A 145 24.31 -8.08 11.44
C GLY A 145 25.21 -7.37 10.42
N THR A 146 26.09 -8.12 9.76
CA THR A 146 26.95 -7.65 8.65
C THR A 146 26.30 -7.79 7.28
N ASP A 147 25.22 -8.56 7.16
CA ASP A 147 24.54 -8.79 5.90
C ASP A 147 23.71 -7.56 5.50
N ARG A 148 23.73 -7.24 4.20
CA ARG A 148 23.06 -6.06 3.62
C ARG A 148 22.37 -6.45 2.32
N TRP A 149 21.12 -6.01 2.16
CA TRP A 149 20.34 -6.26 0.95
C TRP A 149 19.72 -4.97 0.42
N PRO A 150 19.80 -4.73 -0.90
CA PRO A 150 19.09 -3.63 -1.53
C PRO A 150 17.59 -3.91 -1.49
N ILE A 151 16.82 -2.92 -1.04
CA ILE A 151 15.37 -2.94 -1.03
C ILE A 151 14.88 -1.70 -1.75
N GLU A 152 13.89 -1.85 -2.62
CA GLU A 152 13.35 -0.74 -3.41
C GLU A 152 11.90 -0.48 -3.01
N PRO A 153 11.64 0.42 -2.05
CA PRO A 153 10.29 0.93 -1.85
C PRO A 153 9.80 1.62 -3.12
N ASP A 154 8.58 1.29 -3.52
CA ASP A 154 7.85 2.01 -4.55
C ASP A 154 6.37 2.04 -4.17
N PHE A 155 6.03 2.89 -3.20
CA PHE A 155 4.66 3.06 -2.78
C PHE A 155 4.37 4.47 -2.28
N THR A 156 3.09 4.82 -2.32
CA THR A 156 2.59 6.13 -1.91
C THR A 156 1.60 5.94 -0.76
N LEU A 157 1.76 6.76 0.28
CA LEU A 157 0.78 6.97 1.32
C LEU A 157 -0.17 8.09 0.88
N TYR A 158 -1.46 7.86 1.01
CA TYR A 158 -2.50 8.85 0.78
C TYR A 158 -3.25 9.09 2.09
N ALA A 159 -3.38 10.35 2.49
CA ALA A 159 -4.16 10.70 3.66
C ALA A 159 -5.61 10.21 3.49
N SER A 160 -6.08 9.44 4.46
CA SER A 160 -7.44 8.89 4.53
C SER A 160 -8.22 9.41 5.73
N GLY A 161 -7.52 9.93 6.74
CA GLY A 161 -8.11 10.49 7.95
C GLY A 161 -8.07 12.03 8.00
N PRO A 162 -8.83 12.63 8.92
CA PRO A 162 -8.73 14.06 9.21
C PRO A 162 -7.33 14.41 9.76
N VAL A 163 -7.03 15.71 9.79
CA VAL A 163 -5.88 16.20 10.56
C VAL A 163 -6.16 15.98 12.03
N THR A 164 -5.16 15.45 12.73
CA THR A 164 -5.06 15.58 14.19
C THR A 164 -3.90 16.51 14.49
N ASP A 165 -4.08 17.37 15.50
CA ASP A 165 -3.11 18.35 15.99
C ASP A 165 -2.82 17.99 17.47
N ASP A 166 -1.55 17.98 17.89
CA ASP A 166 -1.19 17.69 19.29
C ASP A 166 -1.57 18.85 20.23
N GLY A 167 -1.93 20.03 19.69
CA GLY A 167 -2.55 21.12 20.44
C GLY A 167 -1.65 21.78 21.48
N ASP A 168 -0.33 21.57 21.42
CA ASP A 168 0.62 22.09 22.41
C ASP A 168 0.85 23.61 22.31
N GLY A 169 0.25 24.26 21.30
CA GLY A 169 0.22 25.72 21.10
C GLY A 169 1.58 26.36 20.86
N THR A 170 2.65 25.56 20.83
CA THR A 170 4.04 26.03 20.74
C THR A 170 4.58 25.78 19.33
N PHE A 171 4.09 24.72 18.67
CA PHE A 171 4.35 24.40 17.27
C PHE A 171 3.10 23.81 16.61
N TYR A 172 2.86 24.10 15.33
CA TYR A 172 1.83 23.36 14.57
C TYR A 172 2.38 21.98 14.25
N SER A 173 1.93 20.98 15.00
CA SER A 173 2.14 19.57 14.71
C SER A 173 0.88 19.01 14.07
N PHE A 174 1.02 18.21 13.03
CA PHE A 174 -0.13 17.53 12.45
C PHE A 174 0.22 16.11 12.06
N TRP A 175 -0.75 15.22 12.16
CA TRP A 175 -0.70 13.95 11.44
C TRP A 175 -2.05 13.57 10.85
N ARG A 176 -1.98 12.72 9.83
CA ARG A 176 -3.14 12.17 9.13
C ARG A 176 -2.95 10.66 9.03
N GLU A 177 -4.02 9.92 9.30
CA GLU A 177 -4.07 8.50 8.94
C GLU A 177 -3.90 8.38 7.42
N ALA A 178 -3.24 7.32 6.98
CA ALA A 178 -2.99 7.09 5.56
C ALA A 178 -3.24 5.63 5.15
N THR A 179 -3.71 5.48 3.91
CA THR A 179 -3.71 4.22 3.18
C THR A 179 -2.48 4.13 2.30
N VAL A 180 -2.02 2.92 2.02
CA VAL A 180 -0.81 2.66 1.25
C VAL A 180 -1.16 2.00 -0.06
N SER A 181 -0.54 2.46 -1.15
CA SER A 181 -0.65 1.81 -2.46
C SER A 181 0.71 1.71 -3.13
N GLY A 182 1.06 0.51 -3.60
CA GLY A 182 2.28 0.24 -4.34
C GLY A 182 2.92 -1.10 -3.98
N SER A 183 4.25 -1.15 -4.01
CA SER A 183 5.03 -2.36 -3.80
C SER A 183 6.33 -2.11 -3.04
N LEU A 184 6.93 -3.18 -2.51
CA LEU A 184 8.29 -3.16 -1.95
C LEU A 184 9.14 -4.22 -2.67
N SER A 185 10.18 -3.78 -3.38
CA SER A 185 11.00 -4.59 -4.29
C SER A 185 10.13 -5.42 -5.24
N GLY A 186 9.12 -4.78 -5.85
CA GLY A 186 8.16 -5.42 -6.75
C GLY A 186 7.17 -6.37 -6.09
N ARG A 187 7.17 -6.49 -4.75
CA ARG A 187 6.17 -7.29 -4.01
C ARG A 187 4.95 -6.42 -3.68
N PRO A 188 3.74 -6.83 -4.09
CA PRO A 188 2.56 -6.04 -3.80
C PRO A 188 2.33 -5.97 -2.30
N ILE A 189 1.94 -4.79 -1.84
CA ILE A 189 1.48 -4.59 -0.48
C ILE A 189 0.13 -5.28 -0.35
N LEU A 190 0.04 -6.21 0.61
CA LEU A 190 -1.22 -6.85 0.95
C LEU A 190 -2.05 -5.86 1.75
N THR A 191 -3.18 -5.46 1.18
CA THR A 191 -4.13 -4.53 1.79
C THR A 191 -5.00 -5.25 2.83
N GLY A 192 -5.56 -4.49 3.79
CA GLY A 192 -6.55 -5.03 4.73
C GLY A 192 -6.37 -4.66 6.19
N ALA A 193 -5.50 -3.71 6.53
CA ALA A 193 -5.44 -3.15 7.88
C ALA A 193 -6.31 -1.89 7.98
N LYS A 194 -6.91 -1.64 9.16
CA LYS A 194 -7.68 -0.40 9.41
C LYS A 194 -6.82 0.87 9.34
N GLN A 195 -5.50 0.73 9.48
CA GLN A 195 -4.53 1.82 9.46
C GLN A 195 -3.21 1.31 8.87
N GLU A 196 -2.82 1.83 7.72
CA GLU A 196 -1.65 1.37 6.97
C GLU A 196 -0.47 2.36 7.10
N GLY A 197 -0.70 3.58 7.60
CA GLY A 197 0.33 4.57 7.84
C GLY A 197 -0.15 5.87 8.47
N TYR A 198 0.80 6.77 8.69
CA TYR A 198 0.57 8.19 8.98
C TYR A 198 1.52 9.09 8.18
N ILE A 199 1.05 10.29 7.90
CA ILE A 199 1.85 11.41 7.35
C ILE A 199 1.78 12.54 8.36
N GLY A 200 2.92 13.14 8.72
CA GLY A 200 2.94 14.25 9.66
C GLY A 200 4.09 15.22 9.46
N GLY A 201 4.09 16.28 10.25
CA GLY A 201 5.15 17.27 10.27
C GLY A 201 4.98 18.35 11.32
N TYR A 202 6.00 19.20 11.43
CA TYR A 202 6.11 20.34 12.34
C TYR A 202 6.55 21.57 11.55
N GLY A 203 5.79 22.67 11.66
CA GLY A 203 6.11 23.96 11.04
C GLY A 203 4.86 24.81 10.80
N PRO A 204 4.99 26.15 10.64
CA PRO A 204 3.85 26.99 10.30
C PRO A 204 3.28 26.57 8.94
N ALA A 205 1.95 26.47 8.85
CA ALA A 205 1.21 26.09 7.65
C ALA A 205 1.43 27.04 6.46
#